data_AF-A0A7V7E7M2-F1
#
_entry.id   AF-A0A7V7E7M2-F1
#
_cell.length_a   1.000
_cell.length_b   1.000
_cell.length_c   1.000
_cell.angle_alpha   90.00
_cell.angle_beta   90.00
_cell.angle_gamma   90.00
#
_symmetry.space_group_name_H-M   'P 1'
#
loop_
_entity.id
_entity.type
_entity.pdbx_description
1 polymer ?
#
loop_
_entity_poly.entity_id
_entity_poly.type
_entity_poly.pdbx_seq_one_letter_code
_entity_poly.pdbx_strand_id
1 'polypeptide(L)' 'HPCIGCSEQGIGFTKPIHALAEPKYIVPPVSYPRIQEEQGQGVSLGSAAVVAAVVGVAAGAGVAIGRNLGKSDEKSSGKE' A
#
# COMPACT_ATOMS: atom_id res chain seq x y z
N HIS A 1 -25.34 30.03 4.79
CA HIS A 1 -25.51 30.34 6.23
C HIS A 1 -24.62 29.38 7.00
N PRO A 2 -23.72 29.87 7.89
CA PRO A 2 -22.90 28.97 8.69
C PRO A 2 -23.77 28.20 9.70
N CYS A 3 -23.29 27.04 10.15
CA CYS A 3 -23.88 26.37 11.30
C CYS A 3 -23.79 27.32 12.50
N ILE A 4 -24.92 27.64 13.11
CA ILE A 4 -24.96 28.55 14.26
C ILE A 4 -24.75 27.82 15.59
N GLY A 5 -24.77 26.49 15.63
CA GLY A 5 -24.66 25.73 16.87
C GLY A 5 -25.92 25.77 17.74
N CYS A 6 -27.11 25.63 17.14
CA CYS A 6 -28.39 25.66 17.87
C CYS A 6 -28.54 24.53 18.91
N SER A 7 -27.81 23.42 18.75
CA SER A 7 -27.82 22.28 19.66
C SER A 7 -26.73 22.33 20.75
N GLU A 8 -25.81 23.29 20.68
CA GLU A 8 -24.72 23.43 21.64
C GLU A 8 -25.03 24.57 22.61
N GLN A 9 -25.04 24.26 23.91
CA GLN A 9 -25.46 25.21 24.93
C GLN A 9 -24.54 26.44 24.91
N GLY A 10 -25.15 27.62 24.73
CA GLY A 10 -24.43 28.90 24.69
C GLY A 10 -23.76 29.24 23.34
N ILE A 11 -24.13 28.58 22.24
CA ILE A 11 -23.62 28.91 20.89
C ILE A 11 -24.70 29.57 20.03
N GLY A 12 -25.76 28.84 19.63
CA GLY A 12 -26.80 29.23 18.66
C GLY A 12 -27.40 30.64 18.75
N PHE A 13 -27.52 31.18 19.96
CA PHE A 13 -28.20 32.45 20.23
C PHE A 13 -27.36 33.38 21.12
N THR A 14 -26.09 33.05 21.31
CA THR A 14 -25.19 33.77 22.21
C THR A 14 -23.93 34.23 21.49
N LYS A 15 -23.45 33.50 20.47
CA LYS A 15 -22.33 33.91 19.63
C LYS A 15 -22.83 34.59 18.33
N PRO A 16 -22.14 35.65 17.84
CA PRO A 16 -22.44 36.26 16.53
C PRO A 16 -22.32 35.25 15.38
N ILE A 17 -23.15 35.38 14.35
CA ILE A 17 -23.27 34.41 13.22
C ILE A 17 -21.93 34.18 12.50
N HIS A 18 -21.04 35.17 12.48
CA HIS A 18 -19.73 35.09 11.82
C HIS A 18 -18.55 34.99 12.80
N ALA A 19 -18.80 34.78 14.09
CA ALA A 19 -17.73 34.53 15.07
C ALA A 19 -17.20 33.10 14.93
N LEU A 20 -15.89 32.92 15.05
CA LEU A 20 -15.25 31.60 14.96
C LEU A 20 -15.64 30.72 16.16
N ALA A 21 -15.81 29.42 15.91
CA ALA A 21 -16.02 28.43 16.96
C ALA A 21 -14.70 28.08 17.67
N GLU A 22 -14.77 27.74 18.95
CA GLU A 22 -13.64 27.24 19.75
C GLU A 22 -13.89 25.75 20.07
N PRO A 23 -13.39 24.85 19.24
CA PRO A 23 -13.67 23.43 19.37
C PRO A 23 -12.75 22.78 20.41
N LYS A 24 -13.32 22.10 21.42
CA LYS A 24 -12.57 21.53 22.54
C LYS A 24 -11.77 20.26 22.18
N TYR A 25 -12.12 19.57 21.11
CA TYR A 25 -11.54 18.26 20.74
C TYR A 25 -11.34 18.08 19.23
N ILE A 26 -10.62 19.00 18.56
CA ILE A 26 -10.11 18.68 17.22
C ILE A 26 -8.74 18.04 17.38
N VAL A 27 -8.67 16.70 17.29
CA VAL A 27 -7.42 16.03 16.95
C VAL A 27 -7.31 16.12 15.42
N PRO A 28 -6.29 16.82 14.91
CA PRO A 28 -5.04 16.14 14.63
C PRO A 28 -3.90 16.60 15.56
N PRO A 29 -2.95 15.71 15.90
CA PRO A 29 -1.90 15.98 16.87
C PRO A 29 -0.87 16.96 16.31
N VAL A 30 -0.48 17.97 17.09
CA VAL A 30 0.67 18.92 16.96
C VAL A 30 0.89 19.67 15.61
N SER A 31 0.35 19.19 14.50
CA SER A 31 0.44 19.76 13.16
C SER A 31 -0.56 19.06 12.24
N TYR A 32 -1.16 19.82 11.32
CA TYR A 32 -1.84 19.22 10.17
C TYR A 32 -0.79 18.56 9.26
N PRO A 33 -1.09 17.41 8.63
CA PRO A 33 -0.23 16.88 7.58
C PRO A 33 -0.05 17.96 6.51
N ARG A 34 1.18 18.08 6.05
CA ARG A 34 1.55 19.03 5.00
C ARG A 34 0.79 18.64 3.73
N ILE A 35 0.48 19.64 2.91
CA ILE A 35 -0.14 19.46 1.59
C ILE A 35 0.69 18.48 0.72
N GLN A 36 2.01 18.48 0.94
CA GLN A 36 2.96 17.53 0.37
C GLN A 36 3.63 16.77 1.51
N GLU A 37 3.32 15.48 1.63
CA GLU A 37 4.03 14.55 2.50
C GLU A 37 5.08 13.77 1.70
N GLU A 38 6.14 13.31 2.38
CA GLU A 38 7.10 12.42 1.75
C GLU A 38 6.38 11.11 1.39
N GLN A 39 6.22 10.84 0.10
CA GLN A 39 5.69 9.58 -0.37
C GLN A 39 6.80 8.54 -0.44
N GLY A 40 6.51 7.31 0.01
CA GLY A 40 7.44 6.19 -0.15
C GLY A 40 7.82 6.00 -1.61
N GLN A 41 9.08 5.60 -1.87
CA GLN A 41 9.66 5.53 -3.21
C GLN A 41 9.12 4.38 -4.09
N GLY A 42 8.14 3.61 -3.60
CA GLY A 42 7.58 2.47 -4.30
C GLY A 42 8.61 1.35 -4.51
N VAL A 43 8.50 0.65 -5.63
CA VAL A 43 9.43 -0.43 -6.00
C VAL A 43 10.75 0.16 -6.45
N SER A 44 11.84 -0.15 -5.74
CA SER A 44 13.18 0.21 -6.17
C SER A 44 13.70 -0.79 -7.20
N LEU A 45 14.69 -0.37 -8.01
CA LEU A 45 15.37 -1.26 -8.94
C LEU A 45 15.93 -2.49 -8.22
N GLY A 46 16.48 -2.31 -7.02
CA GLY A 46 17.03 -3.38 -6.20
C GLY A 46 15.97 -4.38 -5.76
N SER A 47 14.83 -3.92 -5.24
CA SER A 47 13.76 -4.82 -4.80
C SER A 47 13.11 -5.55 -5.98
N ALA A 48 12.94 -4.88 -7.13
CA ALA A 48 12.48 -5.52 -8.36
C ALA A 48 13.46 -6.62 -8.83
N ALA A 49 14.76 -6.33 -8.84
CA ALA A 49 15.78 -7.27 -9.29
C ALA A 49 15.84 -8.53 -8.42
N VAL A 50 15.74 -8.38 -7.09
CA VAL A 50 15.72 -9.52 -6.16
C VAL A 50 14.50 -10.41 -6.42
N VAL A 51 13.31 -9.82 -6.53
CA VAL A 51 12.09 -10.59 -6.79
C VAL A 51 12.19 -11.31 -8.14
N ALA A 52 12.64 -10.63 -9.19
CA ALA A 52 12.81 -11.22 -10.50
C ALA A 52 13.83 -12.37 -10.49
N ALA A 53 14.93 -12.23 -9.76
CA ALA A 53 15.94 -13.27 -9.63
C ALA A 53 15.38 -14.54 -8.97
N VAL A 54 14.63 -14.39 -7.87
CA VAL A 54 14.01 -15.53 -7.16
C VAL A 54 13.03 -16.27 -8.08
N VAL A 55 12.14 -15.53 -8.75
CA VAL A 55 11.18 -16.10 -9.69
C VAL A 55 11.88 -16.81 -10.85
N GLY A 56 12.92 -16.18 -11.42
CA GLY A 56 13.70 -16.74 -12.52
C GLY A 56 14.41 -18.05 -12.15
N VAL A 57 15.04 -18.10 -10.96
CA VAL A 57 15.69 -19.32 -10.46
C VAL A 57 14.68 -20.45 -10.27
N ALA A 58 13.53 -20.16 -9.62
CA ALA A 58 12.51 -21.16 -9.37
C ALA A 58 11.94 -21.75 -10.68
N ALA A 59 11.59 -20.89 -11.65
CA ALA A 59 11.10 -21.33 -12.95
C ALA A 59 12.16 -22.11 -13.73
N GLY A 60 13.41 -21.63 -13.75
CA GLY A 60 14.52 -22.29 -14.43
C GLY A 60 14.82 -23.69 -13.89
N ALA A 61 14.84 -23.84 -12.56
CA ALA A 61 15.02 -25.13 -11.90
C ALA A 61 13.89 -26.11 -12.24
N GLY A 62 12.64 -25.63 -12.22
CA GLY A 62 11.48 -26.44 -12.63
C GLY A 62 11.59 -26.98 -14.06
N VAL A 63 11.99 -26.13 -15.02
CA VAL A 63 12.21 -26.54 -16.42
C VAL A 63 13.34 -27.55 -16.55
N ALA A 64 14.45 -27.36 -15.84
CA ALA A 64 15.60 -28.27 -15.89
C ALA A 64 15.25 -29.68 -15.37
N ILE A 65 14.53 -29.75 -14.24
CA ILE A 65 14.07 -31.01 -13.67
C ILE A 65 13.06 -31.68 -14.61
N GLY A 66 12.06 -30.94 -15.10
CA GLY A 66 11.05 -31.48 -16.02
C GLY A 66 11.66 -32.08 -17.29
N ARG A 67 12.67 -31.41 -17.87
CA ARG A 67 13.42 -31.93 -19.04
C ARG A 67 14.20 -33.21 -18.75
N ASN A 68 14.70 -33.38 -17.53
CA ASN A 68 15.47 -34.57 -17.18
C ASN A 68 14.56 -35.79 -16.92
N LEU A 69 13.35 -35.56 -16.42
CA LEU A 69 12.34 -36.60 -16.26
C LEU A 69 11.89 -37.16 -17.62
N GLY A 70 11.56 -36.30 -18.60
CA GLY A 70 11.16 -36.76 -19.94
C GLY A 70 12.25 -37.46 -20.76
N LYS A 71 13.53 -37.33 -20.37
CA LYS A 71 14.65 -38.08 -20.98
C LYS A 71 14.84 -39.48 -20.39
N SER A 72 14.27 -39.74 -19.21
CA SER A 72 14.36 -41.06 -18.56
C SER A 72 13.45 -42.08 -19.24
N ASP A 73 12.34 -41.64 -19.83
CA ASP A 73 11.45 -42.50 -20.62
C ASP A 73 12.09 -42.92 -21.96
N GLU A 74 12.84 -42.02 -22.61
CA GLU A 74 13.53 -42.31 -23.89
C GLU A 74 14.74 -43.25 -23.72
N LYS A 75 15.39 -43.26 -22.54
CA LYS A 75 16.46 -44.23 -22.23
C LYS A 75 15.96 -45.63 -21.84
N SER A 76 14.69 -45.78 -21.48
CA SER A 76 14.10 -47.09 -21.14
C SER A 76 13.40 -47.77 -22.31
N SER A 77 13.20 -47.07 -23.44
CA SER A 77 12.49 -47.56 -24.63
C SER A 77 13.27 -47.29 -25.92
N GLY A 78 14.52 -47.74 -25.99
CA GLY A 78 15.35 -47.57 -27.19
C GLY A 78 16.63 -48.40 -27.21
N LYS A 79 16.52 -49.73 -27.19
CA LYS A 79 17.44 -50.65 -27.89
C LYS A 79 16.84 -52.06 -28.01
N GLU A 80 16.13 -52.31 -29.11
CA GLU A 80 16.40 -53.50 -29.94
C GLU A 80 17.20 -53.01 -31.15
#